data_AF-A0A832V2K3-F1
#
_entry.id   AF-A0A832V2K3-F1
#
_cell.length_a   1.000
_cell.length_b   1.000
_cell.length_c   1.000
_cell.angle_alpha   90.00
_cell.angle_beta   90.00
_cell.angle_gamma   90.00
#
_symmetry.space_group_name_H-M   'P 1'
#
loop_
_entity.id
_entity.type
_entity.pdbx_description
1 polymer ?
#
loop_
_entity_poly.entity_id
_entity_poly.type
_entity_poly.pdbx_seq_one_letter_code
_entity_poly.pdbx_strand_id
1 'polypeptide(L)'
;MFWTKDPREKVRTILMNMYGAVTSKTPWGAPLWKKYDRNTKKLRRLIEKESSVRAMRFDIDEEKMSLEAILNRLDRMEPTQFREMSKIIYKTTRSLS
;
A
#
# COMPACT_ATOMS: atom_id res chain seq x y z
N MET A 1 -17.08 -6.77 -22.77
CA MET A 1 -16.01 -7.62 -22.22
C MET A 1 -15.48 -6.94 -20.95
N PHE A 2 -16.12 -7.20 -19.81
CA PHE A 2 -15.65 -6.68 -18.51
C PHE A 2 -14.41 -7.49 -18.12
N TRP A 3 -13.22 -7.01 -18.49
CA TRP A 3 -12.01 -7.42 -17.79
C TRP A 3 -12.11 -6.84 -16.38
N THR A 4 -12.82 -7.53 -15.50
CA THR A 4 -12.82 -7.23 -14.07
C THR A 4 -11.39 -7.52 -13.60
N LYS A 5 -10.50 -6.52 -13.71
CA LYS A 5 -9.15 -6.61 -13.17
C LYS A 5 -9.29 -7.11 -11.74
N ASP A 6 -8.69 -8.26 -11.46
CA ASP A 6 -8.75 -8.93 -10.18
C ASP A 6 -8.51 -7.88 -9.07
N PRO A 7 -9.43 -7.74 -8.10
CA PRO A 7 -9.24 -6.86 -6.95
C PRO A 7 -7.85 -6.99 -6.31
N ARG A 8 -7.31 -8.22 -6.26
CA ARG A 8 -5.97 -8.53 -5.73
C ARG A 8 -4.87 -7.86 -6.56
N GLU A 9 -5.00 -7.86 -7.88
CA GLU A 9 -4.05 -7.24 -8.80
C GLU A 9 -4.12 -5.71 -8.76
N LYS A 10 -5.32 -5.13 -8.56
CA LYS A 10 -5.48 -3.69 -8.31
C LYS A 10 -4.76 -3.28 -7.01
N VAL A 11 -4.96 -4.02 -5.92
CA VAL A 11 -4.29 -3.78 -4.65
C VAL A 11 -2.77 -3.88 -4.82
N ARG A 12 -2.28 -4.96 -5.46
CA ARG A 12 -0.85 -5.15 -5.75
C ARG A 12 -0.26 -3.97 -6.50
N THR A 13 -0.93 -3.52 -7.56
CA THR A 13 -0.50 -2.37 -8.37
C THR A 13 -0.40 -1.10 -7.54
N ILE A 14 -1.38 -0.83 -6.68
CA ILE A 14 -1.36 0.37 -5.83
C ILE A 14 -0.23 0.29 -4.80
N LEU A 15 -0.04 -0.86 -4.15
CA LEU A 15 1.04 -1.06 -3.17
C LEU A 15 2.43 -0.92 -3.83
N MET A 16 2.64 -1.46 -5.03
CA MET A 16 3.89 -1.25 -5.77
C MET A 16 4.14 0.22 -6.09
N ASN A 17 3.09 0.98 -6.43
CA ASN A 17 3.19 2.42 -6.66
C ASN A 17 3.48 3.20 -5.38
N MET A 18 2.92 2.78 -4.24
CA MET A 18 3.24 3.34 -2.91
C MET A 18 4.71 3.06 -2.57
N TYR A 19 5.15 1.81 -2.72
CA TYR A 19 6.53 1.40 -2.48
C TYR A 19 7.49 2.24 -3.30
N GLY A 20 7.28 2.33 -4.62
CA GLY A 20 8.07 3.15 -5.52
C GLY A 20 8.08 4.63 -5.10
N ALA A 21 6.97 5.19 -4.62
CA ALA A 21 6.93 6.57 -4.16
C ALA A 21 7.77 6.82 -2.90
N VAL A 22 7.84 5.85 -1.99
CA VAL A 22 8.64 5.92 -0.76
C VAL A 22 10.13 5.67 -1.04
N THR A 23 10.46 4.78 -1.98
CA THR A 23 11.86 4.44 -2.30
C THR A 23 12.49 5.32 -3.37
N SER A 24 11.69 5.93 -4.26
CA SER A 24 12.19 6.88 -5.26
C SER A 24 12.58 8.20 -4.60
N LYS A 25 13.73 8.73 -5.01
CA LYS A 25 14.20 10.06 -4.63
C LYS A 25 13.85 11.06 -5.74
N THR A 26 13.39 12.25 -5.37
CA THR A 26 13.43 13.43 -6.24
C THR A 26 14.88 13.74 -6.63
N PRO A 27 15.13 14.63 -7.61
CA PRO A 27 16.47 15.16 -7.85
C PRO A 27 17.17 15.71 -6.58
N TRP A 28 16.38 16.06 -5.56
CA TRP A 28 16.81 16.59 -4.27
C TRP A 28 16.87 15.54 -3.14
N GLY A 29 16.79 14.24 -3.46
CA GLY A 29 16.96 13.16 -2.49
C GLY A 29 15.71 12.80 -1.66
N ALA A 30 14.59 13.51 -1.82
CA ALA A 30 13.40 13.34 -0.99
C ALA A 30 12.39 12.32 -1.60
N PRO A 31 11.63 11.57 -0.78
CA PRO A 31 10.55 10.71 -1.27
C PRO A 31 9.46 11.47 -2.02
N LEU A 32 8.76 10.78 -2.93
CA LEU A 32 7.63 11.33 -3.69
C LEU A 32 6.34 11.33 -2.85
N TRP A 33 6.30 12.07 -1.74
CA TRP A 33 5.18 12.07 -0.78
C TRP A 33 3.82 12.36 -1.41
N LYS A 34 3.74 13.30 -2.36
CA LYS A 34 2.50 13.58 -3.11
C LYS A 34 1.99 12.36 -3.88
N LYS A 35 2.91 11.56 -4.45
CA LYS A 35 2.57 10.31 -5.15
C LYS A 35 2.17 9.23 -4.15
N TYR A 36 2.84 9.14 -3.01
CA TYR A 36 2.48 8.22 -1.93
C TYR A 36 1.05 8.50 -1.44
N ASP A 37 0.74 9.73 -1.01
CA ASP A 37 -0.58 10.15 -0.53
C ASP A 37 -1.69 9.87 -1.56
N ARG A 38 -1.44 10.18 -2.84
CA ARG A 38 -2.38 9.88 -3.93
C ARG A 38 -2.69 8.38 -4.03
N ASN A 39 -1.69 7.51 -3.86
CA ASN A 39 -1.91 6.07 -3.92
C ASN A 39 -2.58 5.53 -2.64
N THR A 40 -2.25 6.07 -1.46
CA THR A 40 -2.96 5.76 -0.21
C THR A 40 -4.46 6.08 -0.34
N LYS A 41 -4.81 7.26 -0.86
CA LYS A 41 -6.21 7.64 -1.13
C LYS A 41 -6.90 6.71 -2.13
N LYS A 42 -6.19 6.26 -3.18
CA LYS A 42 -6.73 5.27 -4.13
C LYS A 42 -6.99 3.93 -3.43
N LEU A 43 -6.09 3.47 -2.56
CA LEU A 43 -6.26 2.21 -1.83
C LEU A 43 -7.45 2.28 -0.86
N ARG A 44 -7.60 3.39 -0.12
CA ARG A 44 -8.78 3.61 0.75
C ARG A 44 -10.09 3.55 -0.01
N ARG A 45 -10.19 4.28 -1.13
CA ARG A 45 -11.37 4.24 -2.00
C ARG A 45 -11.65 2.84 -2.57
N LEU A 46 -10.61 2.04 -2.80
CA LEU A 46 -10.77 0.66 -3.27
C LEU A 46 -11.34 -0.24 -2.15
N ILE A 47 -10.83 -0.10 -0.92
CA ILE A 47 -11.35 -0.79 0.27
C ILE A 47 -12.83 -0.46 0.51
N GLU A 48 -13.21 0.82 0.37
CA GLU A 48 -14.59 1.29 0.55
C GLU A 48 -15.55 0.72 -0.51
N LYS A 49 -15.07 0.53 -1.75
CA LYS A 49 -15.90 0.14 -2.90
C LYS A 49 -15.99 -1.37 -3.11
N GLU A 50 -14.95 -2.12 -2.75
CA GLU A 50 -14.85 -3.55 -3.06
C GLU A 50 -14.75 -4.36 -1.76
N SER A 51 -15.84 -5.06 -1.40
CA SER A 51 -15.92 -5.88 -0.18
C SER A 51 -14.86 -7.00 -0.15
N SER A 52 -14.51 -7.55 -1.32
CA SER A 52 -13.44 -8.53 -1.47
C SER A 52 -12.08 -7.97 -1.06
N VAL A 53 -11.80 -6.69 -1.36
CA VAL A 53 -10.57 -5.99 -0.95
C VAL A 53 -10.58 -5.75 0.55
N ARG A 54 -11.72 -5.31 1.10
CA ARG A 54 -11.87 -5.11 2.55
C ARG A 54 -11.66 -6.40 3.36
N ALA A 55 -12.10 -7.53 2.81
CA ALA A 55 -11.94 -8.84 3.44
C ALA A 55 -10.51 -9.41 3.37
N MET A 56 -9.62 -8.83 2.55
CA MET A 56 -8.26 -9.34 2.40
C MET A 56 -7.48 -9.27 3.72
N ARG A 57 -6.75 -10.35 4.00
CA ARG A 57 -5.84 -10.48 5.15
C ARG A 57 -4.44 -10.77 4.67
N PHE A 58 -3.47 -10.14 5.31
CA PHE A 58 -2.06 -10.14 4.92
C PHE A 58 -1.24 -10.60 6.11
N ASP A 59 -0.35 -11.56 5.88
CA ASP A 59 0.66 -11.96 6.87
C ASP A 59 1.81 -10.98 6.85
N ILE A 60 1.94 -10.18 7.92
CA ILE A 60 3.01 -9.21 8.08
C ILE A 60 3.60 -9.42 9.47
N ASP A 61 4.84 -9.89 9.54
CA ASP A 61 5.54 -10.13 10.80
C ASP A 61 4.75 -11.04 11.75
N GLU A 62 4.24 -12.15 11.22
CA GLU A 62 3.46 -13.17 11.95
C GLU A 62 2.08 -12.66 12.42
N GLU A 63 1.68 -11.44 12.04
CA GLU A 63 0.37 -10.87 12.32
C GLU A 63 -0.51 -10.86 11.06
N LYS A 64 -1.77 -11.32 11.20
CA LYS A 64 -2.81 -11.23 10.16
C LYS A 64 -3.44 -9.83 10.17
N MET A 65 -2.95 -8.93 9.33
CA MET A 65 -3.46 -7.56 9.24
C MET A 65 -4.46 -7.39 8.08
N SER A 66 -5.46 -6.52 8.25
CA SER A 66 -6.28 -6.02 7.13
C SER A 66 -5.60 -4.85 6.44
N LEU A 67 -6.01 -4.50 5.22
CA LEU A 67 -5.50 -3.29 4.55
C LEU A 67 -5.75 -2.01 5.35
N GLU A 68 -6.90 -1.89 6.03
CA GLU A 68 -7.19 -0.74 6.91
C GLU A 68 -6.20 -0.65 8.07
N ALA A 69 -5.88 -1.77 8.71
CA ALA A 69 -4.91 -1.81 9.80
C ALA A 69 -3.50 -1.43 9.33
N ILE A 70 -3.10 -1.92 8.14
CA ILE A 70 -1.82 -1.58 7.52
C ILE A 70 -1.75 -0.08 7.21
N LEU A 71 -2.80 0.48 6.61
CA LEU A 71 -2.86 1.91 6.31
C LEU A 71 -2.83 2.77 7.58
N ASN A 72 -3.55 2.39 8.63
CA ASN A 72 -3.51 3.09 9.91
C ASN A 72 -2.11 3.01 10.57
N ARG A 73 -1.41 1.89 10.42
CA ARG A 73 -0.01 1.75 10.88
C ARG A 73 0.92 2.67 10.10
N LEU A 74 0.72 2.79 8.78
CA LEU A 74 1.51 3.68 7.92
C LEU A 74 1.22 5.17 8.17
N ASP A 75 -0.02 5.56 8.47
CA ASP A 75 -0.36 6.97 8.77
C ASP A 75 0.28 7.48 10.06
N ARG A 76 0.54 6.57 11.01
CA ARG A 76 1.19 6.90 12.30
C ARG A 76 2.71 7.02 12.17
N MET A 77 3.28 6.71 11.00
CA MET A 77 4.72 6.83 10.77
C MET A 77 5.08 8.22 10.30
N GLU A 78 6.15 8.74 10.87
CA GLU A 78 6.75 9.99 10.42
C GLU A 78 7.38 9.79 9.03
N PRO A 79 7.39 10.83 8.17
CA PRO A 79 8.04 10.77 6.86
C PRO A 79 9.53 10.33 6.90
N THR A 80 10.21 10.57 8.02
CA THR A 80 11.61 10.14 8.22
C THR A 80 11.77 8.62 8.36
N GLN A 81 10.69 7.88 8.64
CA GLN A 81 10.68 6.41 8.81
C GLN A 81 10.47 5.66 7.48
N PHE A 82 11.00 6.19 6.38
CA PHE A 82 10.81 5.66 5.02
C PHE A 82 11.25 4.18 4.88
N ARG A 83 12.25 3.74 5.67
CA ARG A 83 12.74 2.35 5.66
C ARG A 83 11.70 1.40 6.25
N GLU A 84 11.05 1.78 7.34
CA GLU A 84 10.01 1.01 8.01
C GLU A 84 8.74 0.98 7.15
N MET A 85 8.34 2.13 6.61
CA MET A 85 7.21 2.23 5.68
C MET A 85 7.40 1.33 4.45
N SER A 86 8.56 1.42 3.78
CA SER A 86 8.84 0.61 2.59
C SER A 86 8.86 -0.90 2.89
N LYS A 87 9.38 -1.32 4.05
CA LYS A 87 9.32 -2.72 4.50
C LYS A 87 7.88 -3.22 4.64
N ILE A 88 7.00 -2.46 5.30
CA ILE A 88 5.58 -2.85 5.48
C ILE A 88 4.90 -2.98 4.12
N ILE A 89 5.05 -1.99 3.24
CA ILE A 89 4.43 -2.00 1.91
C ILE A 89 4.95 -3.19 1.09
N TYR A 90 6.25 -3.46 1.14
CA TYR A 90 6.86 -4.59 0.44
C TYR A 90 6.33 -5.94 0.93
N LYS A 91 6.27 -6.17 2.26
CA LYS A 91 5.72 -7.40 2.85
C LYS A 91 4.26 -7.61 2.44
N THR A 92 3.45 -6.55 2.54
CA THR A 92 2.05 -6.55 2.10
C THR A 92 1.91 -6.92 0.62
N THR A 93 2.79 -6.39 -0.23
CA THR A 93 2.80 -6.71 -1.67
C THR A 93 3.18 -8.16 -1.91
N ARG A 94 4.15 -8.69 -1.15
CA ARG A 94 4.63 -10.07 -1.26
C ARG A 94 3.59 -11.11 -0.83
N SER A 95 2.78 -10.83 0.18
CA SER A 95 1.68 -11.71 0.58
C SER A 95 0.53 -11.79 -0.44
N LEU A 96 0.53 -10.92 -1.46
CA LEU A 96 -0.40 -11.00 -2.59
C LEU A 96 0.09 -11.91 -3.73
N SER A 97 1.34 -12.40 -3.67
CA SER A 97 1.84 -13.40 -4.62
C SER A 97 1.35 -14.80 -4.30
#